data_AF-A0A0S3UEW4-F1
#
_entry.id   AF-A0A0S3UEW4-F1
#
_cell.length_a   1.000
_cell.length_b   1.000
_cell.length_c   1.000
_cell.angle_alpha   90.00
_cell.angle_beta   90.00
_cell.angle_gamma   90.00
#
_symmetry.space_group_name_H-M   'P 1'
#
loop_
_entity.id
_entity.type
_entity.pdbx_description
1 polymer ?
#
loop_
_entity_poly.entity_id
_entity_poly.type
_entity_poly.pdbx_seq_one_letter_code
_entity_poly.pdbx_strand_id
1 'polypeptide(L)'
;MNDLEIKQRYFPVSMVKAYASRIYGKISKNAWHNWRSWANVPKGAMLITFDQFCFIAAIATLRTEHPKRELSRSEVEQLANSLDLQTSIVAVIEFIDNTGAIAGSDAITALQIRGKIVSLRSLYRKIPAFSLHKFYSIEYLEKLLA
;
A
#
# COMPACT_ATOMS: atom_id res chain seq x y z
N MET A 1 -15.24 -0.42 11.94
CA MET A 1 -15.35 0.39 10.72
C MET A 1 -16.07 -0.48 9.71
N ASN A 2 -17.05 0.02 8.95
CA ASN A 2 -17.72 -0.78 7.93
C ASN A 2 -17.08 -0.56 6.55
N ASP A 3 -17.26 -1.49 5.60
CA ASP A 3 -16.69 -1.45 4.25
C ASP A 3 -17.00 -0.14 3.49
N LEU A 4 -18.17 0.44 3.71
CA LEU A 4 -18.61 1.69 3.09
C LEU A 4 -17.75 2.87 3.56
N GLU A 5 -17.40 2.91 4.85
CA GLU A 5 -16.52 3.93 5.43
C GLU A 5 -15.10 3.84 4.85
N ILE A 6 -14.60 2.62 4.63
CA ILE A 6 -13.28 2.39 4.02
C ILE A 6 -13.28 2.84 2.57
N LYS A 7 -14.33 2.52 1.81
CA LYS A 7 -14.44 2.89 0.39
C LYS A 7 -14.53 4.40 0.15
N GLN A 8 -15.02 5.15 1.13
CA GLN A 8 -15.09 6.62 1.09
C GLN A 8 -13.83 7.31 1.61
N ARG A 9 -12.87 6.56 2.17
CA ARG A 9 -11.63 7.10 2.75
C ARG A 9 -10.58 7.41 1.69
N TYR A 10 -9.72 8.35 2.02
CA TYR A 10 -8.50 8.66 1.29
C TYR A 10 -7.29 7.98 1.93
N PHE A 11 -6.39 7.48 1.09
CA PHE A 11 -5.20 6.73 1.47
C PHE A 11 -3.93 7.47 1.08
N PRO A 12 -2.91 7.53 1.96
CA PRO A 12 -1.62 8.10 1.59
C PRO A 12 -0.99 7.39 0.39
N VAL A 13 -0.46 8.15 -0.57
CA VAL A 13 0.27 7.64 -1.73
C VAL A 13 1.38 6.66 -1.33
N SER A 14 2.04 6.93 -0.19
CA SER A 14 3.08 6.07 0.37
C SER A 14 2.55 4.68 0.70
N MET A 15 1.42 4.58 1.40
CA MET A 15 0.76 3.31 1.72
C MET A 15 0.45 2.52 0.45
N VAL A 16 -0.24 3.14 -0.51
CA VAL A 16 -0.64 2.48 -1.75
C VAL A 16 0.59 1.96 -2.49
N LYS A 17 1.68 2.74 -2.49
CA LYS A 17 2.96 2.32 -3.06
C LYS A 17 3.59 1.15 -2.32
N ALA A 18 3.54 1.12 -0.99
CA ALA A 18 4.08 0.01 -0.21
C ALA A 18 3.28 -1.27 -0.44
N TYR A 19 1.94 -1.19 -0.45
CA TYR A 19 1.09 -2.31 -0.78
C TYR A 19 1.39 -2.86 -2.19
N ALA A 20 1.43 -1.98 -3.19
CA ALA A 20 1.78 -2.37 -4.55
C ALA A 20 3.20 -2.98 -4.63
N SER A 21 4.14 -2.48 -3.83
CA SER A 21 5.51 -3.03 -3.75
C SER A 21 5.58 -4.38 -3.05
N ARG A 22 4.62 -4.70 -2.17
CA ARG A 22 4.51 -6.04 -1.55
C ARG A 22 4.11 -7.08 -2.59
N ILE A 23 3.24 -6.70 -3.53
CA ILE A 23 2.79 -7.58 -4.63
C ILE A 23 3.89 -7.72 -5.68
N TYR A 24 4.35 -6.59 -6.22
CA TYR A 24 5.23 -6.56 -7.40
C TYR A 24 6.73 -6.59 -7.07
N GLY A 25 7.11 -6.27 -5.84
CA GLY A 25 8.48 -5.99 -5.44
C GLY A 25 8.88 -4.53 -5.71
N LYS A 26 10.15 -4.29 -6.04
CA LYS A 26 10.70 -2.94 -6.16
C LYS A 26 10.13 -2.20 -7.39
N ILE A 27 9.23 -1.24 -7.15
CA ILE A 27 8.66 -0.39 -8.20
C ILE A 27 9.62 0.76 -8.55
N SER A 28 9.99 0.88 -9.83
CA SER A 28 10.80 2.01 -10.32
C SER A 28 10.03 3.34 -10.26
N LYS A 29 10.75 4.47 -10.24
CA LYS A 29 10.11 5.80 -10.21
C LYS A 29 9.21 6.03 -11.43
N ASN A 30 9.64 5.59 -12.61
CA ASN A 30 8.90 5.73 -13.86
C ASN A 30 7.66 4.84 -13.87
N ALA A 31 7.80 3.57 -13.45
CA ALA A 31 6.65 2.67 -13.33
C ALA A 31 5.61 3.24 -12.38
N TRP A 32 6.03 3.73 -11.20
CA TRP A 32 5.13 4.35 -10.23
C TRP A 32 4.39 5.57 -10.79
N HIS A 33 5.09 6.44 -11.52
CA HIS A 33 4.48 7.60 -12.15
C HIS A 33 3.42 7.18 -13.18
N ASN A 34 3.74 6.19 -14.02
CA ASN A 34 2.82 5.67 -15.03
C ASN A 34 1.58 5.02 -14.39
N TRP A 35 1.75 4.23 -13.32
CA TRP A 35 0.63 3.56 -12.65
C TRP A 35 -0.32 4.57 -12.00
N ARG A 36 0.22 5.62 -11.37
CA ARG A 36 -0.58 6.74 -10.86
C ARG A 36 -1.35 7.45 -11.95
N SER A 37 -0.70 7.70 -13.09
CA SER A 37 -1.36 8.32 -14.24
C SER A 37 -2.51 7.45 -14.76
N TRP A 38 -2.31 6.13 -14.84
CA TRP A 38 -3.33 5.17 -15.27
C TRP A 38 -4.55 5.16 -14.35
N ALA A 39 -4.30 5.19 -13.04
CA ALA A 39 -5.32 5.30 -12.02
C ALA A 39 -5.92 6.73 -11.91
N ASN A 40 -5.63 7.64 -12.84
CA ASN A 40 -6.12 9.03 -12.82
C ASN A 40 -5.78 9.78 -11.51
N VAL A 41 -4.67 9.45 -10.85
CA VAL A 41 -4.22 10.16 -9.64
C VAL A 41 -3.60 11.50 -10.06
N PRO A 42 -4.10 12.65 -9.58
CA PRO A 42 -3.56 13.95 -9.95
C PRO A 42 -2.07 14.08 -9.64
N LYS A 43 -1.36 14.83 -10.48
CA LYS A 43 0.05 15.15 -10.27
C LYS A 43 0.21 15.91 -8.96
N GLY A 44 1.12 15.44 -8.09
CA GLY A 44 1.35 16.06 -6.79
C GLY A 44 0.35 15.67 -5.70
N ALA A 45 -0.70 14.91 -6.01
CA ALA A 45 -1.60 14.39 -4.98
C ALA A 45 -0.82 13.53 -3.98
N MET A 46 -1.10 13.73 -2.69
CA MET A 46 -0.54 12.96 -1.57
C MET A 46 -1.51 11.90 -1.04
N LEU A 47 -2.78 11.98 -1.47
CA LEU A 47 -3.87 11.11 -1.11
C LEU A 47 -4.47 10.47 -2.38
N ILE A 48 -4.96 9.25 -2.23
CA ILE A 48 -5.50 8.38 -3.29
C ILE A 48 -6.84 7.83 -2.80
N THR A 49 -7.87 7.77 -3.65
CA THR A 49 -9.16 7.17 -3.28
C THR A 49 -9.07 5.65 -3.21
N PHE A 50 -10.07 4.99 -2.61
CA PHE A 50 -10.12 3.52 -2.60
C PHE A 50 -10.06 2.92 -4.01
N ASP A 51 -10.83 3.44 -4.96
CA ASP A 51 -10.86 2.93 -6.34
C ASP A 51 -9.49 3.05 -7.02
N GLN A 52 -8.80 4.18 -6.82
CA GLN A 52 -7.46 4.39 -7.35
C GLN A 52 -6.44 3.46 -6.70
N PHE A 53 -6.62 3.13 -5.42
CA PHE A 53 -5.82 2.12 -4.74
C PHE A 53 -6.05 0.75 -5.37
N CYS A 54 -7.30 0.30 -5.50
CA CYS A 54 -7.65 -0.96 -6.16
C CYS A 54 -7.08 -1.03 -7.58
N PHE A 55 -7.16 0.06 -8.34
CA PHE A 55 -6.60 0.15 -9.69
C PHE A 55 -5.08 -0.05 -9.69
N ILE A 56 -4.35 0.61 -8.80
CA ILE A 56 -2.89 0.47 -8.70
C ILE A 56 -2.51 -0.94 -8.23
N ALA A 57 -3.26 -1.51 -7.28
CA ALA A 57 -3.07 -2.88 -6.82
C ALA A 57 -3.28 -3.89 -7.97
N ALA A 58 -4.32 -3.70 -8.79
CA ALA A 58 -4.58 -4.53 -9.96
C ALA A 58 -3.43 -4.46 -10.97
N ILE A 59 -2.87 -3.27 -11.25
CA ILE A 59 -1.66 -3.16 -12.09
C ILE A 59 -0.50 -3.98 -11.49
N ALA A 60 -0.27 -3.87 -10.19
CA ALA A 60 0.82 -4.58 -9.53
C ALA A 60 0.65 -6.10 -9.63
N THR A 61 -0.56 -6.62 -9.42
CA THR A 61 -0.88 -8.04 -9.57
C THR A 61 -0.66 -8.52 -11.00
N LEU A 62 -1.27 -7.85 -11.98
CA LEU A 62 -1.16 -8.24 -13.40
C LEU A 62 0.27 -8.14 -13.92
N ARG A 63 1.07 -7.16 -13.46
CA ARG A 63 2.49 -7.06 -13.82
C ARG A 63 3.35 -8.14 -13.16
N THR A 64 2.91 -8.68 -12.02
CA THR A 64 3.59 -9.80 -11.37
C THR A 64 3.31 -11.09 -12.13
N GLU A 65 2.06 -11.32 -12.50
CA GLU A 65 1.62 -12.49 -13.28
C GLU A 65 2.13 -12.46 -14.72
N HIS A 66 2.18 -11.26 -15.32
CA HIS A 66 2.54 -11.06 -16.72
C HIS A 66 3.54 -9.90 -16.92
N PRO A 67 4.83 -10.09 -16.56
CA PRO A 67 5.80 -9.00 -16.52
C PRO A 67 6.01 -8.26 -17.85
N LYS A 68 6.00 -9.01 -18.97
CA LYS A 68 6.31 -8.49 -20.31
C LYS A 68 5.08 -8.22 -21.17
N ARG A 69 3.88 -8.56 -20.70
CA ARG A 69 2.65 -8.41 -21.50
C ARG A 69 2.19 -6.95 -21.47
N GLU A 70 1.63 -6.49 -22.57
CA GLU A 70 0.89 -5.24 -22.59
C GLU A 70 -0.44 -5.44 -21.85
N LEU A 71 -0.65 -4.63 -20.82
CA LEU A 71 -1.90 -4.67 -20.05
C LEU A 71 -2.92 -3.78 -20.75
N SER A 72 -4.16 -4.26 -20.87
CA SER A 72 -5.26 -3.41 -21.32
C SER A 72 -5.86 -2.68 -20.12
N ARG A 73 -6.41 -1.49 -20.36
CA ARG A 73 -7.10 -0.73 -19.30
C ARG A 73 -8.31 -1.49 -18.75
N SER A 74 -9.09 -2.10 -19.65
CA SER A 74 -10.29 -2.87 -19.29
C SER A 74 -9.95 -4.05 -18.36
N GLU A 75 -8.85 -4.76 -18.62
CA GLU A 75 -8.40 -5.85 -17.78
C GLU A 75 -8.01 -5.39 -16.37
N VAL A 76 -7.30 -4.26 -16.28
CA VAL A 76 -6.97 -3.66 -14.98
C VAL A 76 -8.23 -3.24 -14.23
N GLU A 77 -9.20 -2.65 -14.92
CA GLU A 77 -10.48 -2.24 -14.33
C GLU A 77 -11.31 -3.44 -13.86
N GLN A 78 -11.33 -4.54 -14.62
CA GLN A 78 -12.00 -5.78 -14.20
C GLN A 78 -11.40 -6.31 -12.90
N LEU A 79 -10.07 -6.41 -12.82
CA LEU A 79 -9.42 -6.89 -11.60
C LEU A 79 -9.58 -5.90 -10.44
N ALA A 80 -9.49 -4.60 -10.68
CA ALA A 80 -9.71 -3.56 -9.66
C ALA A 80 -11.12 -3.61 -9.05
N ASN A 81 -12.12 -3.98 -9.86
CA ASN A 81 -13.50 -4.14 -9.44
C ASN A 81 -13.83 -5.55 -8.91
N SER A 82 -12.87 -6.48 -8.94
CA SER A 82 -13.10 -7.83 -8.41
C SER A 82 -13.30 -7.80 -6.90
N LEU A 83 -14.27 -8.59 -6.44
CA LEU A 83 -14.58 -8.70 -5.01
C LEU A 83 -13.34 -9.15 -4.22
N ASP A 84 -12.61 -10.14 -4.75
CA ASP A 84 -11.42 -10.70 -4.11
C ASP A 84 -10.34 -9.64 -3.83
N LEU A 85 -10.04 -8.79 -4.82
CA LEU A 85 -9.02 -7.76 -4.63
C LEU A 85 -9.48 -6.69 -3.64
N GLN A 86 -10.75 -6.25 -3.73
CA GLN A 86 -11.29 -5.25 -2.82
C GLN A 86 -11.32 -5.77 -1.38
N THR A 87 -11.79 -6.99 -1.15
CA THR A 87 -11.82 -7.63 0.17
C THR A 87 -10.42 -7.81 0.74
N SER A 88 -9.44 -8.19 -0.08
CA SER A 88 -8.04 -8.29 0.34
C SER A 88 -7.48 -6.94 0.80
N ILE A 89 -7.75 -5.86 0.05
CA ILE A 89 -7.32 -4.51 0.43
C ILE A 89 -8.01 -4.04 1.71
N VAL A 90 -9.32 -4.26 1.84
CA VAL A 90 -10.10 -3.96 3.06
C VAL A 90 -9.52 -4.68 4.27
N ALA A 91 -9.27 -6.00 4.16
CA ALA A 91 -8.72 -6.79 5.25
C ALA A 91 -7.34 -6.27 5.71
N VAL A 92 -6.49 -5.81 4.79
CA VAL A 92 -5.20 -5.19 5.16
C VAL A 92 -5.40 -3.86 5.87
N ILE A 93 -6.35 -3.03 5.43
CA ILE A 93 -6.67 -1.77 6.09
C ILE A 93 -7.19 -2.02 7.51
N GLU A 94 -8.15 -2.93 7.66
CA GLU A 94 -8.72 -3.29 8.95
C GLU A 94 -7.70 -3.92 9.88
N PHE A 95 -6.84 -4.82 9.38
CA PHE A 95 -5.77 -5.41 10.18
C PHE A 95 -4.86 -4.32 10.75
N ILE A 96 -4.49 -3.33 9.95
CA ILE A 96 -3.60 -2.24 10.37
C ILE A 96 -4.30 -1.30 11.36
N ASP A 97 -5.59 -1.02 11.13
CA ASP A 97 -6.36 -0.17 12.02
C ASP A 97 -6.65 -0.85 13.37
N ASN A 98 -6.89 -2.18 13.39
CA ASN A 98 -7.29 -2.92 14.58
C ASN A 98 -6.13 -3.44 15.43
N THR A 99 -5.05 -3.93 14.82
CA THR A 99 -4.04 -4.68 15.61
C THR A 99 -3.23 -3.79 16.53
N GLY A 100 -2.98 -2.54 16.14
CA GLY A 100 -2.01 -1.69 16.83
C GLY A 100 -0.62 -2.33 16.97
N ALA A 101 -0.39 -3.52 16.39
CA ALA A 101 0.71 -4.45 16.55
C ALA A 101 0.90 -5.20 15.22
N ILE A 102 1.95 -4.86 14.50
CA ILE A 102 2.19 -5.28 13.12
C ILE A 102 3.48 -6.05 13.02
N ALA A 103 3.52 -7.05 12.14
CA ALA A 103 4.76 -7.70 11.78
C ALA A 103 5.75 -6.66 11.20
N GLY A 104 7.04 -6.82 11.45
CA GLY A 104 8.07 -5.94 10.91
C GLY A 104 8.05 -5.88 9.38
N SER A 105 7.61 -6.95 8.72
CA SER A 105 7.34 -6.98 7.27
C SER A 105 6.32 -5.93 6.82
N ASP A 106 5.35 -5.61 7.68
CA ASP A 106 4.24 -4.71 7.41
C ASP A 106 4.40 -3.35 8.12
N ALA A 107 5.46 -3.20 8.92
CA ALA A 107 5.83 -1.97 9.64
C ALA A 107 5.77 -0.72 8.76
N ILE A 108 6.38 -0.79 7.58
CA ILE A 108 6.46 0.33 6.66
C ILE A 108 5.08 0.70 6.14
N THR A 109 4.31 -0.29 5.69
CA THR A 109 2.97 -0.08 5.14
C THR A 109 2.06 0.56 6.17
N ALA A 110 2.06 0.05 7.41
CA ALA A 110 1.22 0.56 8.48
C ALA A 110 1.60 1.97 8.94
N LEU A 111 2.90 2.25 9.08
CA LEU A 111 3.37 3.61 9.42
C LEU A 111 3.04 4.60 8.31
N GLN A 112 3.09 4.17 7.05
CA GLN A 112 2.71 5.00 5.92
C GLN A 112 1.20 5.27 5.85
N ILE A 113 0.35 4.33 6.30
CA ILE A 113 -1.11 4.53 6.46
C ILE A 113 -1.41 5.67 7.43
N ARG A 114 -0.64 5.72 8.52
CA ARG A 114 -0.71 6.78 9.52
C ARG A 114 0.00 8.08 9.09
N GLY A 115 0.41 8.17 7.83
CA GLY A 115 1.01 9.37 7.24
C GLY A 115 2.51 9.56 7.50
N LYS A 116 3.21 8.55 8.04
CA LYS A 116 4.67 8.63 8.29
C LYS A 116 5.46 8.16 7.06
N ILE A 117 6.38 8.99 6.57
CA ILE A 117 7.28 8.63 5.47
C ILE A 117 8.54 7.98 6.05
N VAL A 118 8.60 6.66 6.04
CA VAL A 118 9.70 5.89 6.63
C VAL A 118 10.20 4.82 5.67
N SER A 119 11.50 4.54 5.72
CA SER A 119 12.15 3.47 4.94
C SER A 119 12.57 2.33 5.87
N LEU A 120 12.74 1.13 5.32
CA LEU A 120 13.23 -0.02 6.07
C LEU A 120 14.59 0.27 6.73
N ARG A 121 15.46 0.96 5.99
CA ARG A 121 16.77 1.40 6.50
C ARG A 121 16.65 2.40 7.64
N SER A 122 15.63 3.26 7.62
CA SER A 122 15.35 4.18 8.74
C SER A 122 14.89 3.42 9.96
N LEU A 123 14.07 2.37 9.80
CA LEU A 123 13.62 1.50 10.89
C LEU A 123 14.81 0.76 11.53
N TYR A 124 15.64 0.08 10.75
CA TYR A 124 16.85 -0.58 11.27
C TYR A 124 17.82 0.37 11.99
N ARG A 125 17.89 1.64 11.57
CA ARG A 125 18.77 2.64 12.18
C ARG A 125 18.22 3.17 13.50
N LYS A 126 16.94 3.50 13.54
CA LYS A 126 16.27 4.06 14.74
C LYS A 126 15.90 2.96 15.74
N ILE A 127 15.81 1.71 15.30
CA ILE A 127 15.42 0.56 16.11
C ILE A 127 16.44 -0.57 15.85
N PRO A 128 17.54 -0.62 16.63
CA PRO A 128 18.64 -1.56 16.40
C PRO A 128 18.24 -3.04 16.41
N ALA A 129 17.17 -3.39 17.15
CA ALA A 129 16.62 -4.74 17.23
C ALA A 129 15.42 -4.97 16.30
N PHE A 130 15.23 -4.09 15.30
CA PHE A 130 14.18 -4.25 14.31
C PHE A 130 14.36 -5.56 13.53
N SER A 131 13.27 -6.27 13.27
CA SER A 131 13.25 -7.54 12.56
C SER A 131 11.94 -7.66 11.80
N LEU A 132 12.00 -8.13 10.56
CA LEU A 132 10.81 -8.35 9.74
C LEU A 132 9.86 -9.40 10.36
N HIS A 133 10.38 -10.31 11.18
CA HIS A 133 9.64 -11.44 11.75
C HIS A 133 9.07 -11.18 13.14
N LYS A 134 9.34 -10.00 13.72
CA LYS A 134 8.82 -9.62 15.05
C LYS A 134 7.60 -8.73 14.89
N PHE A 135 6.71 -8.77 15.88
CA PHE A 135 5.57 -7.87 15.95
C PHE A 135 5.95 -6.61 16.75
N TYR A 136 5.44 -5.47 16.31
CA TYR A 136 5.71 -4.16 16.88
C TYR A 136 4.43 -3.38 17.01
N SER A 137 4.27 -2.65 18.12
CA SER A 137 3.16 -1.70 18.20
C SER A 137 3.36 -0.55 17.21
N ILE A 138 2.32 -0.17 16.46
CA ILE A 138 2.35 1.00 15.55
C ILE A 138 2.69 2.26 16.33
N GLU A 139 2.00 2.50 17.45
CA GLU A 139 2.21 3.69 18.29
C GLU A 139 3.64 3.74 18.85
N TYR A 140 4.18 2.58 19.21
CA TYR A 140 5.57 2.46 19.64
C TYR A 140 6.55 2.83 18.52
N LEU A 141 6.32 2.32 17.31
CA LEU A 141 7.13 2.66 16.14
C LEU A 141 7.01 4.16 15.81
N GLU A 142 5.82 4.75 15.90
CA GLU A 142 5.60 6.18 15.67
C GLU A 142 6.36 7.07 16.66
N LYS A 143 6.35 6.72 17.95
CA LYS A 143 7.10 7.45 18.99
C LYS A 143 8.60 7.44 18.73
N LEU A 144 9.16 6.34 18.27
CA LEU A 144 10.60 6.22 17.97
C LEU A 144 11.01 6.93 16.67
N LEU A 145 10.05 7.13 15.77
CA LEU A 145 10.25 7.74 14.46
C LEU A 145 9.99 9.25 14.44
N ALA A 146 9.35 9.80 15.49
CA ALA A 146 9.40 11.22 15.81
C ALA A 146 10.86 11.72 15.98
#